data_AF-A0A2V7CPD8-F1
#
_entry.id   AF-A0A2V7CPD8-F1
#
_cell.length_a   1.000
_cell.length_b   1.000
_cell.length_c   1.000
_cell.angle_alpha   90.00
_cell.angle_beta   90.00
_cell.angle_gamma   90.00
#
_symmetry.space_group_name_H-M   'P 1'
#
loop_
_entity.id
_entity.type
_entity.pdbx_description
1 polymer ?
#
loop_
_entity_poly.entity_id
_entity_poly.type
_entity_poly.pdbx_seq_one_letter_code
_entity_poly.pdbx_strand_id
1 'polypeptide(L)'
;TALELTVLEARDRLGGTIETEHAGGFLVETGPDSFLSEKPWGLALCRRIGLESRLVGTDDRFRRVFVWFGKRLHPVPDGFQLLAPTRLTPFITSSLFSWPGKLRMALDVILPRGGGGDESLGAFVRRRLGREALERIAQPLVAGIYTADPDELSLLATMPRFVELERRERSLIVGL
;
A
#
# COMPACT_ATOMS: atom_id res chain seq x y z
N THR A 1 0.56 32.13 28.54
CA THR A 1 -0.67 32.84 28.10
C THR A 1 -1.71 31.79 27.82
N ALA A 2 -2.93 31.93 28.34
CA ALA A 2 -4.01 31.00 28.03
C ALA A 2 -4.47 31.23 26.58
N LEU A 3 -4.72 30.13 25.85
CA LEU A 3 -5.31 30.15 24.51
C LEU A 3 -6.75 29.68 24.63
N GLU A 4 -7.67 30.46 24.09
CA GLU A 4 -9.05 30.04 23.88
C GLU A 4 -9.14 29.35 22.52
N LEU A 5 -9.78 28.17 22.49
CA LEU A 5 -9.90 27.34 21.29
C LEU A 5 -11.38 27.01 21.06
N THR A 6 -11.88 27.32 19.87
CA THR A 6 -13.23 26.96 19.42
C THR A 6 -13.14 25.98 18.25
N VAL A 7 -13.84 24.85 18.34
CA VAL A 7 -13.94 23.85 17.26
C VAL A 7 -15.35 23.90 16.70
N LEU A 8 -15.48 24.07 15.39
CA LEU A 8 -16.76 24.10 14.67
C LEU A 8 -16.87 22.86 13.78
N GLU A 9 -17.92 22.07 13.98
CA GLU A 9 -18.24 20.86 13.21
C GLU A 9 -19.66 21.01 12.63
N ALA A 10 -19.84 20.64 11.37
CA ALA A 10 -21.11 20.79 10.66
C ALA A 10 -22.07 19.63 10.93
N ARG A 11 -21.53 18.44 11.22
CA ARG A 11 -22.30 17.25 11.57
C ARG A 11 -22.72 17.27 13.03
N ASP A 12 -23.66 16.39 13.37
CA ASP A 12 -24.11 16.14 14.74
C ASP A 12 -23.12 15.31 15.58
N ARG A 13 -22.00 14.89 14.99
CA ARG A 13 -20.93 14.13 15.64
C ARG A 13 -19.54 14.57 15.20
N LEU A 14 -18.57 14.38 16.09
CA LEU A 14 -17.15 14.46 15.77
C LEU A 14 -16.67 13.19 15.02
N GLY A 15 -15.42 13.23 14.54
CA GLY A 15 -14.71 12.06 14.02
C GLY A 15 -14.56 12.00 12.50
N GLY A 16 -15.29 12.82 11.75
CA GLY A 16 -15.19 12.87 10.28
C GLY A 16 -15.53 11.51 9.65
N THR A 17 -14.58 10.92 8.93
CA THR A 17 -14.74 9.58 8.32
C THR A 17 -14.54 8.42 9.29
N ILE A 18 -14.05 8.69 10.51
CA ILE A 18 -13.88 7.65 11.54
C ILE A 18 -15.20 7.47 12.26
N GLU A 19 -15.75 6.26 12.18
CA GLU A 19 -17.01 5.87 12.82
C GLU A 19 -17.09 4.36 12.96
N THR A 20 -17.57 3.94 14.13
CA THR A 20 -17.70 2.55 14.53
C THR A 20 -19.12 2.30 15.02
N GLU A 21 -19.78 1.30 14.46
CA GLU A 21 -21.16 0.93 14.78
C GLU A 21 -21.23 -0.44 15.45
N HIS A 22 -22.25 -0.63 16.29
CA HIS A 22 -22.59 -1.95 16.84
C HIS A 22 -23.83 -2.48 16.12
N ALA A 23 -23.67 -3.55 15.34
CA ALA A 23 -24.76 -4.14 14.56
C ALA A 23 -24.74 -5.66 14.68
N GLY A 24 -25.85 -6.27 15.11
CA GLY A 24 -25.99 -7.73 15.16
C GLY A 24 -24.97 -8.45 16.06
N GLY A 25 -24.48 -7.79 17.13
CA GLY A 25 -23.44 -8.33 18.00
C GLY A 25 -22.01 -8.12 17.48
N PHE A 26 -21.84 -7.43 16.35
CA PHE A 26 -20.56 -7.08 15.78
C PHE A 26 -20.21 -5.62 16.05
N LEU A 27 -18.91 -5.33 16.08
CA LEU A 27 -18.34 -3.99 15.99
C LEU A 27 -17.87 -3.79 14.54
N VAL A 28 -18.41 -2.78 13.86
CA VAL A 28 -18.19 -2.56 12.43
C VAL A 28 -17.67 -1.15 12.21
N GLU A 29 -16.52 -1.03 11.55
CA GLU A 29 -15.96 0.26 11.14
C GLU A 29 -16.60 0.68 9.81
N THR A 30 -17.15 1.89 9.72
CA THR A 30 -17.83 2.40 8.53
C THR A 30 -16.90 3.21 7.61
N GLY A 31 -15.69 3.51 8.09
CA GLY A 31 -14.63 4.18 7.34
C GLY A 31 -13.29 3.45 7.48
N PRO A 32 -12.24 4.09 8.04
CA PRO A 32 -10.97 3.42 8.26
C PRO A 32 -11.07 2.41 9.40
N ASP A 33 -10.56 1.20 9.17
CA ASP A 33 -10.58 0.10 10.15
C ASP A 33 -9.28 -0.03 10.95
N SER A 34 -8.21 0.60 10.48
CA SER A 34 -6.86 0.42 11.01
C SER A 34 -5.92 1.55 10.58
N PHE A 35 -4.73 1.60 11.16
CA PHE A 35 -3.66 2.51 10.73
C PHE A 35 -2.30 1.81 10.79
N LEU A 36 -1.35 2.27 9.96
CA LEU A 36 0.01 1.73 9.93
C LEU A 36 0.79 2.18 11.17
N SER A 37 1.22 1.22 11.98
CA SER A 37 2.06 1.45 13.18
C SER A 37 3.45 1.99 12.84
N GLU A 38 3.92 1.83 11.59
CA GLU A 38 5.16 2.44 11.10
C GLU A 38 5.14 3.97 11.13
N LYS A 39 3.94 4.59 11.06
CA LYS A 39 3.79 6.04 11.21
C LYS A 39 3.72 6.38 12.72
N PRO A 40 4.73 7.07 13.28
CA PRO A 40 4.86 7.20 14.73
C PRO A 40 3.77 8.07 15.37
N TRP A 41 3.16 8.99 14.61
CA TRP A 41 2.26 10.02 15.12
C TRP A 41 0.96 9.47 15.71
N GLY A 42 0.37 8.44 15.09
CA GLY A 42 -0.85 7.81 15.59
C GLY A 42 -0.61 7.12 16.94
N LEU A 43 0.46 6.32 17.02
CA LEU A 43 0.87 5.66 18.26
C LEU A 43 1.23 6.67 19.35
N ALA A 44 1.96 7.73 19.00
CA ALA A 44 2.31 8.79 19.95
C ALA A 44 1.06 9.49 20.51
N LEU A 45 0.06 9.74 19.67
CA LEU A 45 -1.22 10.29 20.13
C LEU A 45 -1.92 9.32 21.09
N CYS A 46 -2.07 8.04 20.72
CA CYS A 46 -2.69 7.02 21.56
C CYS A 46 -2.04 6.93 22.94
N ARG A 47 -0.69 6.97 23.01
CA ARG A 47 0.04 7.04 24.29
C ARG A 47 -0.31 8.28 25.09
N ARG A 48 -0.27 9.45 24.44
CA ARG A 48 -0.52 10.74 25.09
C ARG A 48 -1.91 10.86 25.69
N ILE A 49 -2.91 10.20 25.09
CA ILE A 49 -4.31 10.22 25.57
C ILE A 49 -4.73 8.94 26.32
N GLY A 50 -3.78 8.05 26.64
CA GLY A 50 -4.04 6.87 27.47
C GLY A 50 -4.77 5.72 26.78
N LEU A 51 -4.72 5.63 25.44
CA LEU A 51 -5.36 4.57 24.65
C LEU A 51 -4.40 3.45 24.21
N GLU A 52 -3.13 3.48 24.60
CA GLU A 52 -2.13 2.48 24.18
C GLU A 52 -2.54 1.04 24.51
N SER A 53 -3.11 0.80 25.69
CA SER A 53 -3.56 -0.53 26.12
C SER A 53 -4.75 -1.09 25.34
N ARG A 54 -5.41 -0.26 24.52
CA ARG A 54 -6.55 -0.64 23.67
C ARG A 54 -6.15 -0.94 22.23
N LEU A 55 -4.88 -0.76 21.88
CA LEU A 55 -4.39 -1.07 20.54
C LEU A 55 -4.40 -2.58 20.32
N VAL A 56 -5.05 -3.01 19.24
CA VAL A 56 -5.10 -4.41 18.82
C VAL A 56 -4.27 -4.55 17.54
N GLY A 57 -3.30 -5.45 17.57
CA GLY A 57 -2.49 -5.80 16.40
C GLY A 57 -3.22 -6.76 15.46
N THR A 58 -2.78 -6.81 14.21
CA THR A 58 -3.24 -7.85 13.27
C THR A 58 -2.76 -9.23 13.71
N ASP A 59 -3.58 -10.26 13.50
CA ASP A 59 -3.20 -11.64 13.80
C ASP A 59 -2.24 -12.19 12.72
N ASP A 60 -0.96 -12.34 13.09
CA ASP A 60 0.09 -12.81 12.18
C ASP A 60 -0.16 -14.22 11.61
N ARG A 61 -0.99 -15.05 12.29
CA ARG A 61 -1.31 -16.41 11.82
C ARG A 61 -2.11 -16.40 10.53
N PHE A 62 -2.85 -15.33 10.26
CA PHE A 62 -3.76 -15.21 9.12
C PHE A 62 -3.32 -14.12 8.13
N ARG A 63 -2.06 -13.67 8.20
CA ARG A 63 -1.54 -12.61 7.35
C ARG A 63 -1.35 -13.09 5.90
N ARG A 64 -2.43 -13.09 5.13
CA ARG A 64 -2.43 -13.49 3.72
C ARG A 64 -3.27 -12.53 2.87
N VAL A 65 -2.65 -11.97 1.85
CA VAL A 65 -3.31 -11.13 0.85
C VAL A 65 -3.57 -11.95 -0.39
N PHE A 66 -4.73 -11.74 -1.00
CA PHE A 66 -5.12 -12.39 -2.24
C PHE A 66 -5.47 -11.38 -3.32
N VAL A 67 -5.18 -11.71 -4.56
CA VAL A 67 -5.69 -11.00 -5.74
C VAL A 67 -6.64 -11.91 -6.48
N TRP A 68 -7.80 -11.38 -6.84
CA TRP A 68 -8.74 -12.06 -7.72
C TRP A 68 -8.31 -11.88 -9.18
N PHE A 69 -7.93 -12.96 -9.83
CA PHE A 69 -7.53 -12.96 -11.24
C PHE A 69 -7.89 -14.29 -11.89
N GLY A 70 -8.34 -14.26 -13.15
CA GLY A 70 -8.65 -15.50 -13.89
C GLY A 70 -9.72 -16.36 -13.20
N LYS A 71 -10.73 -15.73 -12.58
CA LYS A 71 -11.83 -16.38 -11.84
C LYS A 71 -11.40 -17.20 -10.61
N ARG A 72 -10.25 -16.89 -10.01
CA ARG A 72 -9.77 -17.52 -8.77
C ARG A 72 -8.98 -16.56 -7.91
N LEU A 73 -8.88 -16.87 -6.62
CA LEU A 73 -8.02 -16.16 -5.68
C LEU A 73 -6.59 -16.68 -5.80
N HIS A 74 -5.66 -15.75 -5.97
CA HIS A 74 -4.23 -16.01 -6.00
C HIS A 74 -3.57 -15.38 -4.78
N PRO A 75 -2.80 -16.14 -3.98
CA PRO A 75 -2.05 -15.54 -2.89
C PRO A 75 -0.96 -14.61 -3.45
N VAL A 76 -0.84 -13.43 -2.86
CA VAL A 76 0.29 -12.53 -3.11
C VAL A 76 1.55 -13.19 -2.54
N PRO A 77 2.65 -13.29 -3.29
CA PRO A 77 3.87 -13.92 -2.80
C PRO A 77 4.44 -13.24 -1.56
N ASP A 78 4.94 -14.02 -0.62
CA ASP A 78 5.67 -13.49 0.53
C ASP A 78 6.86 -12.63 0.07
N GLY A 79 7.02 -11.49 0.73
CA GLY A 79 8.05 -10.51 0.36
C GLY A 79 7.63 -9.52 -0.72
N PHE A 80 6.38 -9.48 -1.18
CA PHE A 80 5.93 -8.36 -2.00
C PHE A 80 5.72 -7.11 -1.13
N GLN A 81 6.61 -6.12 -1.22
CA GLN A 81 6.42 -4.82 -0.58
C GLN A 81 5.82 -3.85 -1.57
N LEU A 82 4.51 -3.57 -1.45
CA LEU A 82 3.72 -2.64 -2.27
C LEU A 82 3.78 -2.91 -3.79
N LEU A 83 4.92 -2.66 -4.42
CA LEU A 83 5.10 -2.75 -5.86
C LEU A 83 6.14 -3.77 -6.30
N ALA A 84 7.08 -4.18 -5.42
CA ALA A 84 8.20 -5.01 -5.84
C ALA A 84 8.48 -6.21 -4.92
N PRO A 85 8.97 -7.33 -5.49
CA PRO A 85 9.32 -8.51 -4.73
C PRO A 85 10.66 -8.30 -4.01
N THR A 86 10.67 -8.45 -2.69
CA THR A 86 11.88 -8.47 -1.83
C THR A 86 12.44 -9.89 -1.65
N ARG A 87 11.69 -10.92 -2.09
CA ARG A 87 12.12 -12.32 -2.07
C ARG A 87 11.89 -12.96 -3.44
N LEU A 88 12.97 -13.46 -4.03
CA LEU A 88 12.94 -14.08 -5.37
C LEU A 88 12.24 -15.45 -5.37
N THR A 89 12.44 -16.28 -4.34
CA THR A 89 11.94 -17.66 -4.31
C THR A 89 10.40 -17.75 -4.34
N PRO A 90 9.65 -17.02 -3.47
CA PRO A 90 8.18 -17.04 -3.50
C PRO A 90 7.61 -16.41 -4.77
N PHE A 91 8.32 -15.43 -5.35
CA PHE A 91 7.92 -14.79 -6.59
C PHE A 91 8.02 -15.75 -7.79
N ILE A 92 9.10 -16.53 -7.89
CA ILE A 92 9.31 -17.49 -8.98
C ILE A 92 8.28 -18.63 -8.92
N THR A 93 7.90 -19.11 -7.73
CA THR A 93 6.92 -20.19 -7.57
C THR A 93 5.46 -19.72 -7.66
N SER A 94 5.23 -18.40 -7.67
CA SER A 94 3.88 -17.83 -7.73
C SER A 94 3.13 -18.19 -9.01
N SER A 95 1.86 -18.58 -8.86
CA SER A 95 0.91 -18.74 -9.96
C SER A 95 0.28 -17.43 -10.42
N LEU A 96 0.55 -16.32 -9.71
CA LEU A 96 0.01 -15.01 -10.04
C LEU A 96 0.64 -14.44 -11.31
N PHE A 97 1.87 -14.82 -11.62
CA PHE A 97 2.61 -14.32 -12.79
C PHE A 97 2.93 -15.41 -13.81
N SER A 98 2.81 -15.06 -15.08
CA SER A 98 3.24 -15.85 -16.23
C SER A 98 4.77 -15.88 -16.31
N TRP A 99 5.34 -16.89 -16.98
CA TRP A 99 6.78 -16.94 -17.21
C TRP A 99 7.32 -15.70 -17.95
N PRO A 100 6.68 -15.22 -19.04
CA PRO A 100 7.05 -13.95 -19.67
C PRO A 100 6.95 -12.75 -18.73
N GLY A 101 5.91 -12.69 -17.90
CA GLY A 101 5.73 -11.63 -16.90
C GLY A 101 6.85 -11.61 -15.86
N LYS A 102 7.23 -12.78 -15.34
CA LYS A 102 8.36 -12.92 -14.42
C LYS A 102 9.67 -12.47 -15.05
N LEU A 103 9.94 -12.89 -16.28
CA LEU A 103 11.14 -12.45 -17.01
C LEU A 103 11.14 -10.93 -17.23
N ARG A 104 9.98 -10.37 -17.60
CA ARG A 104 9.82 -8.92 -17.75
C ARG A 104 10.08 -8.15 -16.46
N MET A 105 9.63 -8.66 -15.32
CA MET A 105 9.91 -8.06 -14.00
C MET A 105 11.40 -8.16 -13.66
N ALA A 106 12.06 -9.28 -13.96
CA ALA A 106 13.48 -9.48 -13.72
C ALA A 106 14.38 -8.51 -14.51
N LEU A 107 13.91 -7.96 -15.63
CA LEU A 107 14.65 -6.94 -16.39
C LEU A 107 14.89 -5.65 -15.58
N ASP A 108 14.13 -5.38 -14.51
CA ASP A 108 14.36 -4.22 -13.63
C ASP A 108 15.81 -4.11 -13.14
N VAL A 109 16.49 -5.25 -12.94
CA VAL A 109 17.89 -5.30 -12.51
C VAL A 109 18.85 -4.60 -13.47
N ILE A 110 18.55 -4.63 -14.78
CA ILE A 110 19.41 -4.08 -15.83
C ILE A 110 18.86 -2.81 -16.48
N LEU A 111 17.58 -2.49 -16.26
CA LEU A 111 16.94 -1.32 -16.86
C LEU A 111 17.62 -0.01 -16.40
N PRO A 112 17.88 0.94 -17.30
CA PRO A 112 18.48 2.22 -16.95
C PRO A 112 17.54 3.03 -16.05
N ARG A 113 18.10 4.01 -15.34
CA ARG A 113 17.31 5.06 -14.67
C ARG A 113 16.45 5.77 -15.72
N GLY A 114 15.22 6.12 -15.35
CA GLY A 114 14.33 6.91 -16.19
C GLY A 114 13.49 7.86 -15.34
N GLY A 115 12.54 8.55 -15.96
CA GLY A 115 11.62 9.45 -15.26
C GLY A 115 12.28 10.77 -14.89
N GLY A 116 12.13 11.78 -15.74
CA GLY A 116 12.51 13.17 -15.42
C GLY A 116 11.25 13.95 -15.05
N GLY A 117 10.85 13.92 -13.78
CA GLY A 117 9.65 14.61 -13.29
C GLY A 117 8.76 13.72 -12.43
N ASP A 118 7.54 14.19 -12.19
CA ASP A 118 6.47 13.40 -11.57
C ASP A 118 5.73 12.62 -12.66
N GLU A 119 5.91 11.30 -12.71
CA GLU A 119 5.13 10.43 -13.59
C GLU A 119 4.00 9.74 -12.82
N SER A 120 3.04 9.16 -13.53
CA SER A 120 1.99 8.38 -12.86
C SER A 120 2.54 7.08 -12.29
N LEU A 121 1.92 6.59 -11.23
CA LEU A 121 2.24 5.30 -10.63
C LEU A 121 2.12 4.15 -11.66
N GLY A 122 1.09 4.20 -12.50
CA GLY A 122 0.88 3.23 -13.57
C GLY A 122 1.98 3.27 -14.63
N ALA A 123 2.42 4.45 -15.07
CA ALA A 123 3.52 4.61 -16.01
C ALA A 123 4.82 4.04 -15.44
N PHE A 124 5.13 4.37 -14.19
CA PHE A 124 6.31 3.88 -13.49
C PHE A 124 6.34 2.36 -13.38
N VAL A 125 5.25 1.73 -12.91
CA VAL A 125 5.18 0.28 -12.75
C VAL A 125 5.29 -0.42 -14.10
N ARG A 126 4.63 0.08 -15.15
CA ARG A 126 4.75 -0.52 -16.51
C ARG A 126 6.18 -0.41 -17.05
N ARG A 127 6.85 0.72 -16.83
CA ARG A 127 8.23 0.93 -17.27
C ARG A 127 9.21 0.04 -16.51
N ARG A 128 9.04 -0.11 -15.19
CA ARG A 128 9.94 -0.90 -14.35
C ARG A 128 9.64 -2.38 -14.37
N LEU A 129 8.43 -2.76 -14.02
CA LEU A 129 8.05 -4.14 -13.74
C LEU A 129 7.16 -4.75 -14.83
N GLY A 130 6.60 -3.92 -15.71
CA GLY A 130 5.77 -4.37 -16.84
C GLY A 130 4.28 -4.37 -16.52
N ARG A 131 3.49 -4.60 -17.57
CA ARG A 131 2.02 -4.53 -17.54
C ARG A 131 1.40 -5.52 -16.55
N GLU A 132 1.94 -6.73 -16.50
CA GLU A 132 1.40 -7.79 -15.65
C GLU A 132 1.55 -7.48 -14.15
N ALA A 133 2.65 -6.84 -13.75
CA ALA A 133 2.86 -6.35 -12.39
C ALA A 133 1.85 -5.27 -12.02
N LEU A 134 1.55 -4.38 -12.96
CA LEU A 134 0.53 -3.36 -12.77
C LEU A 134 -0.86 -3.99 -12.56
N GLU A 135 -1.32 -4.77 -13.54
CA GLU A 135 -2.69 -5.30 -13.54
C GLU A 135 -2.95 -6.28 -12.40
N ARG A 136 -1.95 -7.09 -12.00
CA ARG A 136 -2.14 -8.17 -11.04
C ARG A 136 -1.72 -7.84 -9.61
N ILE A 137 -1.01 -6.74 -9.39
CA ILE A 137 -0.63 -6.32 -8.03
C ILE A 137 -0.85 -4.84 -7.82
N ALA A 138 -0.15 -3.98 -8.58
CA ALA A 138 -0.09 -2.57 -8.22
C ALA A 138 -1.47 -1.91 -8.29
N GLN A 139 -2.23 -2.14 -9.36
CA GLN A 139 -3.57 -1.58 -9.53
C GLN A 139 -4.55 -2.07 -8.44
N PRO A 140 -4.70 -3.39 -8.15
CA PRO A 140 -5.52 -3.85 -7.04
C PRO A 140 -5.15 -3.24 -5.67
N LEU A 141 -3.86 -3.14 -5.37
CA LEU A 141 -3.40 -2.58 -4.09
C LEU A 141 -3.70 -1.08 -3.99
N VAL A 142 -3.44 -0.34 -5.07
CA VAL A 142 -3.68 1.10 -5.15
C VAL A 142 -5.16 1.41 -5.08
N ALA A 143 -6.00 0.61 -5.73
CA ALA A 143 -7.45 0.72 -5.60
C ALA A 143 -7.90 0.54 -4.14
N GLY A 144 -7.28 -0.37 -3.39
CA GLY A 144 -7.59 -0.56 -1.96
C GLY A 144 -7.15 0.60 -1.05
N ILE A 145 -6.07 1.32 -1.40
CA ILE A 145 -5.54 2.42 -0.56
C ILE A 145 -6.15 3.77 -0.95
N TYR A 146 -6.22 4.05 -2.25
CA TYR A 146 -6.58 5.36 -2.78
C TYR A 146 -7.92 5.38 -3.50
N THR A 147 -8.51 4.22 -3.84
CA THR A 147 -9.72 4.13 -4.66
C THR A 147 -9.60 4.93 -5.97
N ALA A 148 -8.42 4.87 -6.60
CA ALA A 148 -8.07 5.71 -7.75
C ALA A 148 -7.36 4.91 -8.85
N ASP A 149 -7.38 5.44 -10.07
CA ASP A 149 -6.65 4.89 -11.21
C ASP A 149 -5.14 5.12 -11.02
N PRO A 150 -4.29 4.08 -11.07
CA PRO A 150 -2.83 4.25 -10.99
C PRO A 150 -2.26 5.18 -12.08
N ASP A 151 -2.94 5.35 -13.22
CA ASP A 151 -2.50 6.27 -14.28
C ASP A 151 -2.76 7.74 -14.00
N GLU A 152 -3.61 8.05 -13.02
CA GLU A 152 -3.90 9.42 -12.58
C GLU A 152 -3.18 9.78 -11.27
N LEU A 153 -2.58 8.80 -10.59
CA LEU A 153 -1.89 9.02 -9.32
C LEU A 153 -0.43 9.44 -9.53
N SER A 154 -0.09 10.61 -8.99
CA SER A 154 1.28 11.09 -8.84
C SER A 154 2.13 10.08 -8.06
N LEU A 155 3.24 9.64 -8.66
CA LEU A 155 4.18 8.75 -8.00
C LEU A 155 4.92 9.47 -6.87
N LEU A 156 5.28 10.74 -7.04
CA LEU A 156 5.98 11.51 -6.00
C LEU A 156 5.10 11.78 -4.78
N ALA A 157 3.80 12.03 -4.98
CA ALA A 157 2.88 12.30 -3.88
C ALA A 157 2.52 11.03 -3.10
N THR A 158 2.41 9.89 -3.78
CA THR A 158 1.89 8.65 -3.18
C THR A 158 3.00 7.71 -2.71
N MET A 159 4.07 7.60 -3.49
CA MET A 159 5.06 6.52 -3.40
C MET A 159 6.51 7.04 -3.56
N PRO A 160 6.92 8.15 -2.91
CA PRO A 160 8.21 8.82 -3.17
C PRO A 160 9.44 7.93 -2.90
N ARG A 161 9.31 6.97 -1.98
CA ARG A 161 10.37 6.00 -1.67
C ARG A 161 10.84 5.22 -2.89
N PHE A 162 9.95 4.88 -3.83
CA PHE A 162 10.33 4.14 -5.03
C PHE A 162 11.12 5.00 -6.03
N VAL A 163 10.82 6.30 -6.09
CA VAL A 163 11.60 7.27 -6.88
C VAL A 163 12.99 7.45 -6.30
N GLU A 164 13.09 7.59 -4.98
CA GLU A 164 14.37 7.67 -4.30
C GLU A 164 15.19 6.40 -4.52
N LEU A 165 14.55 5.23 -4.44
CA LEU A 165 15.19 3.95 -4.66
C LEU A 165 15.72 3.79 -6.09
N GLU A 166 14.91 4.13 -7.09
CA GLU A 166 15.33 4.15 -8.50
C GLU A 166 16.54 5.10 -8.69
N ARG A 167 16.52 6.27 -8.06
CA ARG A 167 17.62 7.23 -8.16
C ARG A 167 18.90 6.68 -7.55
N ARG A 168 18.84 6.10 -6.35
CA ARG A 168 20.01 5.58 -5.63
C ARG A 168 20.54 4.30 -6.29
N GLU A 169 19.70 3.30 -6.45
CA GLU A 169 20.09 1.92 -6.79
C GLU A 169 19.84 1.53 -8.25
N ARG A 170 19.22 2.41 -9.05
CA ARG A 170 18.74 2.15 -10.44
C ARG A 170 17.62 1.11 -10.54
N SER A 171 17.66 0.05 -9.76
CA SER A 171 16.71 -1.07 -9.74
C SER A 171 15.96 -1.11 -8.42
N LEU A 172 14.66 -1.38 -8.49
CA LEU A 172 13.81 -1.60 -7.32
C LEU A 172 14.10 -2.95 -6.68
N ILE A 173 14.39 -3.98 -7.49
CA ILE A 173 14.71 -5.33 -7.01
C ILE A 173 16.04 -5.34 -6.25
N VAL A 174 17.04 -4.57 -6.69
CA VAL A 174 18.35 -4.50 -6.01
C VAL A 174 18.29 -3.64 -4.76
N GLY A 175 17.46 -2.60 -4.75
CA GLY A 175 17.43 -1.62 -3.67
C GLY A 175 16.56 -2.00 -2.46
N LEU A 176 15.63 -2.94 -2.62
CA LEU A 176 14.77 -3.44 -1.54
C LEU A 176 15.40 -4.63 -0.81
#